data_AF-A0A124SMC8-F1
#
_entry.id   AF-A0A124SMC8-F1
#
_cell.length_a   1.000
_cell.length_b   1.000
_cell.length_c   1.000
_cell.angle_alpha   90.00
_cell.angle_beta   90.00
_cell.angle_gamma   90.00
#
_symmetry.space_group_name_H-M   'P 1'
#
loop_
_entity.id
_entity.type
_entity.pdbx_description
1 polymer ?
#
loop_
_entity_poly.entity_id
_entity_poly.type
_entity_poly.pdbx_seq_one_letter_code
_entity_poly.pdbx_strand_id
1 'polypeptide(L)'
;MSRRVWKDLPYPEIEWGEDYVWSASAIKAGYQKAYVDDAVVFHSHDLSERDTFKVAMAEGKFWAAEFGIKLHNDASSVIAQMCDIDRRYARENGIVESVLKRRLKSIDALVRGRMHGWKESQSRDVS
;
A
#
# COMPACT_ATOMS: atom_id res chain seq x y z
N MET A 1 11.19 -4.26 16.53
CA MET A 1 11.97 -3.10 16.98
C MET A 1 12.30 -3.26 18.47
N SER A 2 13.48 -2.80 18.93
CA SER A 2 13.83 -2.88 20.36
C SER A 2 12.87 -2.05 21.20
N ARG A 3 12.38 -2.60 22.33
CA ARG A 3 11.47 -1.91 23.26
C ARG A 3 12.04 -0.60 23.80
N ARG A 4 13.37 -0.44 23.83
CA ARG A 4 14.02 0.80 24.24
C ARG A 4 13.74 1.95 23.28
N VAL A 5 13.73 1.66 21.98
CA VAL A 5 13.49 2.66 20.92
C VAL A 5 12.09 3.25 21.03
N TRP A 6 11.10 2.52 21.54
CA TRP A 6 9.72 3.00 21.66
C TRP A 6 9.57 4.19 22.62
N LYS A 7 10.51 4.36 23.56
CA LYS A 7 10.53 5.54 24.45
C LYS A 7 10.99 6.80 23.71
N ASP A 8 11.90 6.64 22.77
CA ASP A 8 12.53 7.74 22.03
C ASP A 8 11.80 8.02 20.70
N LEU A 9 11.07 7.03 20.19
CA LEU A 9 10.26 7.08 18.98
C LEU A 9 8.88 6.45 19.25
N PRO A 10 7.96 7.21 19.88
CA PRO A 10 6.62 6.71 20.17
C PRO A 10 5.86 6.38 18.88
N TYR A 11 4.92 5.45 18.99
CA TYR A 11 4.02 5.11 17.90
C TYR A 11 3.04 6.28 17.68
N PRO A 12 2.85 6.76 16.45
CA PRO A 12 2.00 7.92 16.20
C PRO A 12 0.53 7.58 16.38
N GLU A 13 -0.22 8.48 17.03
CA GLU A 13 -1.68 8.36 17.20
C GLU A 13 -2.40 9.05 16.04
N ILE A 14 -2.45 8.38 14.89
CA ILE A 14 -3.17 8.85 13.70
C ILE A 14 -4.18 7.78 13.24
N GLU A 15 -5.19 8.20 12.48
CA GLU A 15 -6.32 7.35 12.09
C GLU A 15 -5.93 6.22 11.11
N TRP A 16 -4.92 6.46 10.26
CA TRP A 16 -4.46 5.50 9.25
C TRP A 16 -2.99 5.72 8.90
N GLY A 17 -2.25 4.65 8.64
CA GLY A 17 -0.88 4.70 8.12
C GLY A 17 0.16 5.06 9.18
N GLU A 18 -0.15 4.78 10.42
CA GLU A 18 0.69 5.05 11.57
C GLU A 18 2.03 4.29 11.50
N ASP A 19 2.03 3.10 10.91
CA ASP A 19 3.22 2.30 10.61
C ASP A 19 4.15 2.96 9.57
N TYR A 20 3.59 3.61 8.54
CA TYR A 20 4.34 4.40 7.57
C TYR A 20 4.99 5.63 8.21
N VAL A 21 4.23 6.40 9.00
CA VAL A 21 4.76 7.59 9.69
C VAL A 21 5.83 7.22 10.70
N TRP A 22 5.61 6.15 11.46
CA TRP A 22 6.59 5.65 12.43
C TRP A 22 7.87 5.18 11.75
N SER A 23 7.75 4.44 10.65
CA SER A 23 8.89 3.99 9.85
C SER A 23 9.66 5.15 9.23
N ALA A 24 8.96 6.15 8.69
CA ALA A 24 9.58 7.36 8.15
C ALA A 24 10.33 8.14 9.24
N SER A 25 9.74 8.26 10.43
CA SER A 25 10.37 8.91 11.58
C SER A 25 11.60 8.15 12.08
N ALA A 26 11.55 6.81 12.08
CA ALA A 26 12.72 5.98 12.41
C ALA A 26 13.88 6.23 11.43
N ILE A 27 13.61 6.25 10.12
CA ILE A 27 14.64 6.52 9.10
C ILE A 27 15.22 7.93 9.29
N LYS A 28 14.37 8.94 9.52
CA LYS A 28 14.82 10.33 9.77
C LYS A 28 15.68 10.45 11.04
N ALA A 29 15.43 9.61 12.04
CA ALA A 29 16.22 9.54 13.27
C ALA A 29 17.52 8.72 13.13
N GLY A 30 17.86 8.25 11.92
CA GLY A 30 19.10 7.52 11.63
C GLY A 30 19.03 6.02 11.88
N TYR A 31 17.86 5.46 12.18
CA TYR A 31 17.69 4.01 12.28
C TYR A 31 17.72 3.35 10.89
N GLN A 32 18.14 2.09 10.87
CA GLN A 32 18.24 1.28 9.65
C GLN A 32 17.20 0.14 9.65
N LYS A 33 16.83 -0.31 8.45
CA LYS A 33 15.97 -1.48 8.25
C LYS A 33 16.83 -2.73 8.16
N ALA A 34 16.41 -3.80 8.84
CA ALA A 34 16.96 -5.14 8.66
C ALA A 34 15.95 -5.98 7.88
N TYR A 35 16.42 -6.72 6.87
CA TYR A 35 15.63 -7.70 6.13
C TYR A 35 15.99 -9.10 6.63
N VAL A 36 14.99 -9.96 6.77
CA VAL A 36 15.11 -11.33 7.28
C VAL A 36 14.27 -12.20 6.37
N ASP A 37 14.93 -13.02 5.56
CA ASP A 37 14.28 -13.81 4.49
C ASP A 37 13.43 -14.95 5.03
N ASP A 38 13.80 -15.49 6.19
CA ASP A 38 13.14 -16.58 6.91
C ASP A 38 12.06 -16.07 7.89
N ALA A 39 11.70 -14.79 7.82
CA ALA A 39 10.65 -14.24 8.65
C ALA A 39 9.28 -14.86 8.29
N VAL A 40 8.57 -15.39 9.30
CA VAL A 40 7.22 -15.90 9.12
C VAL A 40 6.22 -14.75 9.10
N VAL A 41 5.46 -14.62 8.01
CA VAL A 41 4.42 -13.60 7.84
C VAL A 41 3.04 -14.24 7.85
N PHE A 42 2.14 -13.72 8.68
CA PHE A 42 0.75 -14.14 8.74
C PHE A 42 -0.15 -13.06 8.13
N HIS A 43 -0.85 -13.40 7.05
CA HIS A 43 -1.88 -12.52 6.47
C HIS A 43 -3.21 -12.75 7.18
N SER A 44 -3.77 -11.68 7.77
CA SER A 44 -5.00 -11.75 8.55
C SER A 44 -6.28 -11.56 7.72
N HIS A 45 -6.18 -11.07 6.48
CA HIS A 45 -7.35 -10.70 5.69
C HIS A 45 -7.22 -11.07 4.20
N ASP A 46 -8.32 -11.54 3.61
CA ASP A 46 -8.54 -11.63 2.16
C ASP A 46 -9.63 -10.60 1.80
N LEU A 47 -9.22 -9.41 1.37
CA LEU A 47 -10.14 -8.30 1.11
C LEU A 47 -10.91 -8.50 -0.19
N SER A 48 -12.20 -8.15 -0.17
CA SER A 48 -13.00 -8.05 -1.39
C SER A 48 -12.46 -6.94 -2.30
N GLU A 49 -12.81 -6.94 -3.58
CA GLU A 49 -12.45 -5.86 -4.52
C GLU A 49 -12.95 -4.49 -4.03
N ARG A 50 -14.16 -4.45 -3.48
CA ARG A 50 -14.77 -3.23 -2.93
C ARG A 50 -13.98 -2.71 -1.73
N ASP A 51 -13.60 -3.60 -0.82
CA ASP A 51 -12.87 -3.18 0.39
C ASP A 51 -11.40 -2.87 0.06
N THR A 52 -10.80 -3.57 -0.90
CA THR A 52 -9.51 -3.21 -1.49
C THR A 52 -9.55 -1.78 -2.02
N PHE A 53 -10.56 -1.41 -2.80
CA PHE A 53 -10.70 -0.05 -3.30
C PHE A 53 -10.82 0.98 -2.17
N LYS A 54 -11.64 0.72 -1.14
CA LYS A 54 -11.81 1.64 0.00
C LYS A 54 -10.51 1.85 0.77
N VAL A 55 -9.80 0.76 1.09
CA VAL A 55 -8.50 0.82 1.80
C VAL A 55 -7.48 1.55 0.93
N ALA A 56 -7.41 1.23 -0.35
CA ALA A 56 -6.53 1.90 -1.31
C ALA A 56 -6.83 3.40 -1.45
N MET A 57 -8.09 3.80 -1.36
CA MET A 57 -8.49 5.20 -1.36
C MET A 57 -8.04 5.92 -0.07
N ALA A 58 -8.17 5.29 1.10
CA ALA A 58 -7.62 5.82 2.35
C ALA A 58 -6.10 5.99 2.24
N GLU A 59 -5.40 4.99 1.71
CA GLU A 59 -3.97 5.04 1.46
C GLU A 59 -3.59 6.19 0.52
N GLY A 60 -4.29 6.36 -0.60
CA GLY A 60 -4.04 7.45 -1.55
C GLY A 60 -4.18 8.83 -0.92
N LYS A 61 -5.18 9.03 -0.05
CA LYS A 61 -5.38 10.28 0.70
C LYS A 61 -4.24 10.51 1.70
N PHE A 62 -3.90 9.47 2.46
CA PHE A 62 -2.84 9.51 3.45
C PHE A 62 -1.50 9.88 2.83
N TRP A 63 -1.08 9.22 1.74
CA TRP A 63 0.19 9.52 1.09
C TRP A 63 0.26 10.94 0.52
N ALA A 64 -0.87 11.47 0.06
CA ALA A 64 -0.97 12.85 -0.36
C ALA A 64 -0.78 13.81 0.82
N ALA A 65 -1.51 13.59 1.92
CA ALA A 65 -1.51 14.47 3.08
C ALA A 65 -0.19 14.43 3.86
N GLU A 66 0.32 13.24 4.17
CA GLU A 66 1.49 13.07 5.05
C GLU A 66 2.82 13.23 4.31
N PHE A 67 2.87 12.90 3.02
CA PHE A 67 4.12 12.88 2.26
C PHE A 67 4.10 13.73 0.99
N GLY A 68 2.96 14.26 0.56
CA GLY A 68 2.85 14.97 -0.71
C GLY A 68 3.09 14.07 -1.93
N ILE A 69 2.96 12.75 -1.79
CA ILE A 69 3.33 11.78 -2.81
C ILE A 69 2.11 11.25 -3.55
N LYS A 70 2.18 11.30 -4.87
CA LYS A 70 1.25 10.60 -5.76
C LYS A 70 1.79 9.21 -6.10
N LEU A 71 1.18 8.16 -5.54
CA LEU A 71 1.65 6.77 -5.70
C LEU A 71 1.65 6.28 -7.15
N HIS A 72 0.70 6.73 -7.96
CA HIS A 72 0.57 6.33 -9.37
C HIS A 72 0.26 7.54 -10.25
N ASN A 73 1.04 7.74 -11.31
CA ASN A 73 0.83 8.82 -12.27
C ASN A 73 -0.20 8.46 -13.34
N ASP A 74 -0.14 7.22 -13.84
CA ASP A 74 -1.04 6.67 -14.86
C ASP A 74 -1.56 5.30 -14.41
N ALA A 75 -2.85 5.24 -14.08
CA ALA A 75 -3.50 4.00 -13.67
C ALA A 75 -3.40 2.91 -14.75
N SER A 76 -3.63 3.26 -16.00
CA SER A 76 -3.76 2.29 -17.09
C SER A 76 -2.44 1.58 -17.31
N SER A 77 -1.35 2.34 -17.39
CA SER A 77 0.00 1.80 -17.55
C SER A 77 0.42 0.93 -16.36
N VAL A 78 0.20 1.39 -15.12
CA VAL A 78 0.56 0.62 -13.92
C VAL A 78 -0.27 -0.67 -13.80
N ILE A 79 -1.58 -0.61 -14.04
CA ILE A 79 -2.46 -1.79 -14.00
C ILE A 79 -2.00 -2.80 -15.05
N ALA A 80 -1.73 -2.37 -16.28
CA ALA A 80 -1.25 -3.25 -17.34
C ALA A 80 0.05 -3.94 -16.94
N GLN A 81 1.04 -3.18 -16.46
CA GLN A 81 2.33 -3.71 -16.02
C GLN A 81 2.18 -4.74 -14.89
N MET A 82 1.42 -4.42 -13.85
CA MET A 82 1.20 -5.32 -12.71
C MET A 82 0.44 -6.59 -13.14
N CYS A 83 -0.57 -6.45 -14.00
CA CYS A 83 -1.30 -7.60 -14.54
C CYS A 83 -0.41 -8.52 -15.36
N ASP A 84 0.51 -7.98 -16.17
CA ASP A 84 1.43 -8.78 -16.97
C ASP A 84 2.45 -9.54 -16.11
N ILE A 85 2.92 -8.93 -15.03
CA ILE A 85 3.77 -9.59 -14.03
C ILE A 85 3.02 -10.77 -13.38
N ASP A 86 1.79 -10.55 -12.89
CA ASP A 86 1.02 -11.59 -12.20
C ASP A 86 0.58 -12.71 -13.17
N ARG A 87 0.29 -12.39 -14.44
CA ARG A 87 0.03 -13.39 -15.49
C ARG A 87 1.25 -14.25 -15.78
N ARG A 88 2.44 -13.64 -15.85
CA ARG A 88 3.70 -14.39 -16.05
C ARG A 88 3.95 -15.32 -14.88
N TYR A 89 3.86 -14.79 -13.65
CA TYR A 89 4.02 -15.60 -12.43
C TYR A 89 3.02 -16.75 -12.37
N ALA A 90 1.74 -16.49 -12.70
CA ALA A 90 0.70 -17.51 -12.72
C ALA A 90 1.00 -18.64 -13.72
N ARG A 91 1.51 -18.29 -14.92
CA ARG A 91 1.90 -19.28 -15.92
C ARG A 91 3.09 -20.13 -15.46
N GLU A 92 4.12 -19.49 -14.89
CA GLU A 92 5.35 -20.16 -14.45
C GLU A 92 5.11 -21.11 -13.26
N ASN A 93 4.11 -20.80 -12.42
CA ASN A 93 3.85 -21.54 -11.18
C ASN A 93 2.54 -22.35 -11.22
N GLY A 94 1.87 -22.44 -12.37
CA GLY A 94 0.63 -23.23 -12.52
C GLY A 94 -0.54 -22.73 -11.64
N ILE A 95 -0.64 -21.41 -11.42
CA ILE A 95 -1.71 -20.83 -10.60
C ILE A 95 -3.05 -20.97 -11.32
N VAL A 96 -4.08 -21.35 -10.56
CA VAL A 96 -5.44 -21.54 -11.09
C VAL A 96 -6.01 -20.24 -11.65
N GLU A 97 -6.63 -20.31 -12.83
CA GLU A 97 -7.17 -19.15 -13.55
C GLU A 97 -8.17 -18.32 -12.74
N SER A 98 -8.99 -18.95 -11.89
CA SER A 98 -9.93 -18.23 -11.01
C SER A 98 -9.22 -17.36 -9.98
N VAL A 99 -8.10 -17.83 -9.44
CA VAL A 99 -7.25 -17.09 -8.49
C VAL A 99 -6.59 -15.91 -9.20
N LEU A 100 -6.04 -16.15 -10.41
CA LEU A 100 -5.47 -15.09 -11.23
C LEU A 100 -6.52 -14.01 -11.54
N LYS A 101 -7.70 -14.40 -12.02
CA LYS A 101 -8.79 -13.44 -12.32
C LYS A 101 -9.15 -12.57 -11.12
N ARG A 102 -9.28 -13.15 -9.93
CA ARG A 102 -9.53 -12.40 -8.69
C ARG A 102 -8.40 -11.42 -8.41
N ARG A 103 -7.14 -11.86 -8.54
CA ARG A 103 -5.96 -11.02 -8.33
C ARG A 103 -5.89 -9.83 -9.29
N LEU A 104 -6.18 -10.03 -10.57
CA LEU A 104 -6.18 -8.95 -11.57
C LEU A 104 -7.23 -7.87 -11.25
N LYS A 105 -8.40 -8.28 -10.74
CA LYS A 105 -9.43 -7.33 -10.27
C LYS A 105 -9.00 -6.58 -9.00
N SER A 106 -8.32 -7.25 -8.07
CA SER A 106 -7.73 -6.59 -6.91
C SER A 106 -6.68 -5.54 -7.29
N ILE A 107 -5.86 -5.80 -8.33
CA ILE A 107 -4.89 -4.82 -8.85
C ILE A 107 -5.62 -3.57 -9.38
N ASP A 108 -6.66 -3.74 -10.18
CA ASP A 108 -7.45 -2.62 -10.71
C ASP A 108 -8.05 -1.79 -9.56
N ALA A 109 -8.69 -2.45 -8.59
CA ALA A 109 -9.26 -1.80 -7.41
C ALA A 109 -8.20 -1.04 -6.60
N LEU A 110 -7.02 -1.62 -6.38
CA LEU A 110 -5.91 -1.03 -5.64
C LEU A 110 -5.40 0.26 -6.31
N VAL A 111 -5.04 0.18 -7.60
CA VAL A 111 -4.43 1.31 -8.30
C VAL A 111 -5.44 2.44 -8.47
N ARG A 112 -6.68 2.13 -8.86
CA ARG A 112 -7.73 3.14 -9.02
C ARG A 112 -8.12 3.77 -7.69
N GLY A 113 -8.21 2.98 -6.62
CA GLY A 113 -8.50 3.47 -5.28
C GLY A 113 -7.46 4.49 -4.82
N ARG A 114 -6.16 4.17 -4.91
CA ARG A 114 -5.06 5.08 -4.58
C ARG A 114 -5.11 6.38 -5.36
N MET A 115 -5.33 6.31 -6.68
CA MET A 115 -5.44 7.51 -7.50
C MET A 115 -6.67 8.34 -7.18
N HIS A 116 -7.79 7.69 -6.86
CA HIS A 116 -9.01 8.38 -6.46
C HIS A 116 -8.80 9.13 -5.14
N GLY A 117 -8.25 8.44 -4.12
CA GLY A 117 -7.93 9.04 -2.83
C GLY A 117 -7.00 10.25 -2.94
N TRP A 118 -5.93 10.12 -3.74
CA TRP A 118 -5.04 11.25 -4.01
C TRP A 118 -5.78 12.44 -4.64
N LYS A 119 -6.61 12.22 -5.66
CA LYS A 119 -7.38 13.31 -6.30
C LYS A 119 -8.33 14.00 -5.32
N GLU A 120 -9.03 13.24 -4.48
CA GLU A 120 -9.94 13.81 -3.47
C GLU A 120 -9.19 14.69 -2.46
N SER A 121 -7.96 14.35 -2.09
CA SER A 121 -7.15 15.19 -1.20
C SER A 121 -6.86 16.57 -1.81
N GLN A 122 -6.60 16.64 -3.13
CA GLN A 122 -6.27 17.90 -3.80
C GLN A 122 -7.50 18.81 -3.96
N SER A 123 -8.70 18.23 -4.07
CA SER A 123 -9.94 19.01 -4.21
C SER A 123 -10.39 19.72 -2.93
N ARG A 124 -9.85 19.34 -1.77
CA ARG A 124 -10.19 19.96 -0.47
C ARG A 124 -9.41 21.24 -0.17
N ASP A 125 -8.31 21.50 -0.88
CA ASP A 125 -7.47 22.70 -0.69
C ASP A 125 -7.94 23.93 -1.50
N VAL A 126 -9.11 23.87 -2.16
CA VAL A 126 -9.65 24.95 -3.02
C VAL A 126 -10.94 25.56 -2.44
N SER A 127 -11.13 25.54 -1.12
CA SER A 127 -12.31 26.09 -0.42
C SER A 127 -11.95 27.12 0.62
#